data_AF-A0A929C4G4-F1
#
_entry.id   AF-A0A929C4G4-F1
#
_cell.length_a   1.000
_cell.length_b   1.000
_cell.length_c   1.000
_cell.angle_alpha   90.00
_cell.angle_beta   90.00
_cell.angle_gamma   90.00
#
_symmetry.space_group_name_H-M   'P 1'
#
loop_
_entity.id
_entity.type
_entity.pdbx_description
1 polymer ?
#
loop_
_entity_poly.entity_id
_entity_poly.type
_entity_poly.pdbx_seq_one_letter_code
_entity_poly.pdbx_strand_id
1 'polypeptide(L)'
;GIPTTDQYIRIYDRTGGNVNPRLGSVRYGYPWYYASLYARRDSGIKGLEDLNGKVWIYNDTGSTSGYVFPNMVFEQNGIEFSSIVTTGGHTNSMVALIEGQGDFCTGYGSAPGAPSDWSGANWDFGDDPEMWLWDRWNNQLLREEFRGTCYDLRRAVRKTYDFDTVLTDIGVVMNIGPIPNDCLAFGPDFPVDIADVIVEAIKTHIATDEGAALWGDENFYEWTAVADIDDSFYDGYRVILGLPIPER
;
A
#
# COMPACT_ATOMS: atom_id res chain seq x y z
N GLY A 1 14.82 11.40 -10.68
CA GLY A 1 15.02 10.48 -9.54
C GLY A 1 13.74 9.69 -9.30
N ILE A 2 13.75 8.77 -8.35
CA ILE A 2 12.57 7.95 -7.99
C ILE A 2 12.09 8.34 -6.58
N PRO A 3 11.47 9.51 -6.38
CA PRO A 3 10.95 9.89 -5.07
C PRO A 3 9.75 9.01 -4.69
N THR A 4 9.59 8.78 -3.38
CA THR A 4 8.31 8.29 -2.85
C THR A 4 7.21 9.32 -3.04
N THR A 5 5.95 8.91 -2.94
CA THR A 5 4.79 9.80 -3.06
C THR A 5 4.87 11.04 -2.16
N ASP A 6 5.21 10.86 -0.88
CA ASP A 6 5.39 11.99 0.05
C ASP A 6 6.59 12.86 -0.33
N GLN A 7 7.71 12.25 -0.74
CA GLN A 7 8.88 13.01 -1.21
C GLN A 7 8.55 13.84 -2.45
N TYR A 8 7.82 13.29 -3.41
CA TYR A 8 7.41 14.00 -4.62
C TYR A 8 6.57 15.24 -4.26
N ILE A 9 5.55 15.10 -3.42
CA ILE A 9 4.73 16.23 -2.97
C ILE A 9 5.56 17.31 -2.28
N ARG A 10 6.49 16.92 -1.39
CA ARG A 10 7.38 17.89 -0.73
C ARG A 10 8.32 18.57 -1.71
N ILE A 11 8.84 17.86 -2.71
CA ILE A 11 9.68 18.44 -3.76
C ILE A 11 8.85 19.44 -4.56
N TYR A 12 7.64 19.06 -4.98
CA TYR A 12 6.72 19.91 -5.72
C TYR A 12 6.44 21.22 -4.97
N ASP A 13 6.10 21.15 -3.69
CA ASP A 13 5.86 22.33 -2.85
C ASP A 13 7.12 23.21 -2.74
N ARG A 14 8.27 22.62 -2.42
CA ARG A 14 9.55 23.33 -2.26
C ARG A 14 10.03 24.01 -3.54
N THR A 15 9.69 23.46 -4.71
CA THR A 15 10.10 24.00 -6.00
C THR A 15 9.03 24.87 -6.65
N GLY A 16 7.88 25.06 -6.01
CA GLY A 16 6.75 25.80 -6.60
C GLY A 16 6.20 25.14 -7.88
N GLY A 17 6.14 23.80 -7.88
CA GLY A 17 5.70 23.00 -9.02
C GLY A 17 6.78 22.72 -10.07
N ASN A 18 8.02 23.13 -9.82
CA ASN A 18 9.13 22.97 -10.77
C ASN A 18 9.76 21.57 -10.68
N VAL A 19 8.94 20.54 -10.89
CA VAL A 19 9.30 19.11 -10.93
C VAL A 19 8.24 18.38 -11.74
N ASN A 20 8.67 17.48 -12.64
CA ASN A 20 7.76 16.81 -13.57
C ASN A 20 7.80 15.28 -13.37
N PRO A 21 6.76 14.64 -12.82
CA PRO A 21 6.64 13.20 -12.82
C PRO A 21 6.33 12.72 -14.24
N ARG A 22 6.86 11.56 -14.61
CA ARG A 22 6.68 10.98 -15.96
C ARG A 22 6.19 9.55 -15.93
N LEU A 23 6.64 8.77 -14.94
CA LEU A 23 6.22 7.38 -14.76
C LEU A 23 5.80 7.13 -13.32
N GLY A 24 4.64 6.52 -13.12
CA GLY A 24 4.21 5.95 -11.86
C GLY A 24 4.54 4.46 -11.83
N SER A 25 5.04 3.97 -10.71
CA SER A 25 5.32 2.55 -10.57
C SER A 25 4.05 1.72 -10.42
N VAL A 26 4.00 0.60 -11.12
CA VAL A 26 2.87 -0.34 -11.05
C VAL A 26 3.33 -1.58 -10.31
N ARG A 27 2.61 -1.93 -9.25
CA ARG A 27 2.82 -3.18 -8.49
C ARG A 27 1.57 -4.03 -8.58
N TYR A 28 1.73 -5.28 -8.98
CA TYR A 28 0.63 -6.25 -9.09
C TYR A 28 -0.53 -5.76 -9.97
N GLY A 29 -0.25 -4.93 -10.97
CA GLY A 29 -1.24 -4.33 -11.88
C GLY A 29 -1.83 -2.98 -11.42
N TYR A 30 -1.44 -2.45 -10.26
CA TYR A 30 -1.98 -1.21 -9.71
C TYR A 30 -0.90 -0.12 -9.59
N PRO A 31 -1.14 1.11 -10.10
CA PRO A 31 -0.24 2.24 -9.94
C PRO A 31 -0.39 2.93 -8.56
N TRP A 32 -1.14 2.31 -7.67
CA TRP A 32 -1.42 2.77 -6.31
C TRP A 32 -1.45 1.58 -5.36
N TYR A 33 -1.34 1.90 -4.08
CA TYR A 33 -1.51 1.00 -2.94
C TYR A 33 -2.47 1.65 -1.95
N TYR A 34 -2.60 1.10 -0.74
CA TYR A 34 -3.38 1.73 0.31
C TYR A 34 -2.78 1.46 1.69
N ALA A 35 -3.28 2.15 2.71
CA ALA A 35 -3.09 1.74 4.08
C ALA A 35 -4.19 0.74 4.46
N SER A 36 -3.86 -0.22 5.31
CA SER A 36 -4.81 -1.21 5.82
C SER A 36 -4.72 -1.29 7.33
N LEU A 37 -5.87 -1.53 7.95
CA LEU A 37 -6.00 -1.89 9.35
C LEU A 37 -6.14 -3.41 9.45
N TYR A 38 -5.31 -4.03 10.27
CA TYR A 38 -5.31 -5.46 10.52
C TYR A 38 -5.65 -5.72 11.98
N ALA A 39 -6.51 -6.71 12.22
CA ALA A 39 -6.83 -7.18 13.56
C ALA A 39 -6.96 -8.70 13.54
N ARG A 40 -6.87 -9.33 14.73
CA ARG A 40 -7.24 -10.73 14.84
C ARG A 40 -8.72 -10.91 14.50
N ARG A 41 -9.08 -11.93 13.74
CA ARG A 41 -10.49 -12.20 13.36
C ARG A 41 -11.39 -12.49 14.56
N ASP A 42 -10.81 -13.01 15.64
CA ASP A 42 -11.49 -13.31 16.91
C ASP A 42 -11.60 -12.09 17.85
N SER A 43 -11.00 -10.95 17.51
CA SER A 43 -10.96 -9.74 18.37
C SER A 43 -12.32 -9.03 18.53
N GLY A 44 -13.26 -9.30 17.62
CA GLY A 44 -14.52 -8.56 17.51
C GLY A 44 -14.41 -7.20 16.84
N ILE A 45 -13.22 -6.76 16.41
CA ILE A 45 -13.01 -5.52 15.67
C ILE A 45 -13.46 -5.73 14.22
N LYS A 46 -14.50 -5.01 13.82
CA LYS A 46 -15.10 -5.09 12.48
C LYS A 46 -15.07 -3.77 11.72
N GLY A 47 -14.86 -2.67 12.42
CA GLY A 47 -14.82 -1.34 11.82
C GLY A 47 -14.13 -0.32 12.70
N LEU A 48 -14.20 0.93 12.26
CA LEU A 48 -13.59 2.09 12.89
C LEU A 48 -14.19 2.36 14.28
N GLU A 49 -15.48 2.08 14.44
CA GLU A 49 -16.25 2.24 15.67
C GLU A 49 -15.75 1.36 16.82
N ASP A 50 -15.11 0.22 16.52
CA ASP A 50 -14.64 -0.76 17.50
C ASP A 50 -13.23 -0.42 18.05
N LEU A 51 -12.60 0.65 17.55
CA LEU A 51 -11.21 0.99 17.89
C LEU A 51 -11.07 1.82 19.18
N ASN A 52 -12.15 2.40 19.70
CA ASN A 52 -12.09 3.18 20.93
C ASN A 52 -11.64 2.32 22.13
N GLY A 53 -10.66 2.82 22.87
CA GLY A 53 -10.05 2.14 24.01
C GLY A 53 -9.15 0.96 23.62
N LYS A 54 -8.89 0.72 22.33
CA LYS A 54 -7.98 -0.32 21.86
C LYS A 54 -6.52 0.13 21.89
N VAL A 55 -5.61 -0.84 21.84
CA VAL A 55 -4.18 -0.63 21.72
C VAL A 55 -3.79 -0.63 20.25
N TRP A 56 -3.32 0.52 19.77
CA TRP A 56 -2.90 0.69 18.37
C TRP A 56 -1.42 0.39 18.18
N ILE A 57 -1.10 -0.48 17.23
CA ILE A 57 0.27 -0.82 16.83
C ILE A 57 0.61 -0.14 15.49
N TYR A 58 1.71 0.60 15.45
CA TYR A 58 2.27 1.13 14.19
C TYR A 58 3.80 1.10 14.20
N ASN A 59 4.41 1.28 13.02
CA ASN A 59 5.86 1.25 12.86
C ASN A 59 6.53 2.54 13.33
N ASP A 60 6.30 3.65 12.63
CA ASP A 60 6.91 4.95 12.91
C ASP A 60 6.00 6.10 12.43
N THR A 61 6.20 7.29 13.00
CA THR A 61 5.36 8.47 12.72
C THR A 61 5.60 9.09 11.34
N GLY A 62 6.69 8.74 10.65
CA GLY A 62 6.97 9.17 9.29
C GLY A 62 6.31 8.29 8.23
N SER A 63 5.76 7.15 8.62
CA SER A 63 5.17 6.18 7.69
C SER A 63 3.80 6.61 7.21
N THR A 64 3.66 6.77 5.89
CA THR A 64 2.40 7.14 5.23
C THR A 64 1.28 6.16 5.55
N SER A 65 1.47 4.86 5.31
CA SER A 65 0.46 3.82 5.53
C SER A 65 0.44 3.25 6.94
N GLY A 66 1.56 3.37 7.66
CA GLY A 66 1.68 2.91 9.03
C GLY A 66 1.06 3.86 10.04
N TYR A 67 1.20 5.17 9.84
CA TYR A 67 0.83 6.17 10.83
C TYR A 67 0.04 7.33 10.23
N VAL A 68 0.58 8.06 9.23
CA VAL A 68 0.03 9.36 8.80
C VAL A 68 -1.43 9.26 8.36
N PHE A 69 -1.74 8.33 7.45
CA PHE A 69 -3.09 8.16 6.91
C PHE A 69 -4.06 7.57 7.96
N PRO A 70 -3.70 6.46 8.65
CA PRO A 70 -4.53 5.95 9.74
C PRO A 70 -4.80 6.98 10.83
N ASN A 71 -3.77 7.68 11.33
CA ASN A 71 -3.90 8.68 12.39
C ASN A 71 -4.88 9.79 11.99
N MET A 72 -4.79 10.28 10.76
CA MET A 72 -5.71 11.29 10.26
C MET A 72 -7.16 10.80 10.26
N VAL A 73 -7.41 9.56 9.80
CA VAL A 73 -8.76 8.96 9.86
C VAL A 73 -9.23 8.81 11.30
N PHE A 74 -8.35 8.39 12.20
CA PHE A 74 -8.66 8.23 13.62
C PHE A 74 -9.00 9.58 14.29
N GLU A 75 -8.21 10.62 14.05
CA GLU A 75 -8.45 11.98 14.56
C GLU A 75 -9.76 12.58 14.03
N GLN A 76 -10.03 12.44 12.73
CA GLN A 76 -11.28 12.91 12.11
C GLN A 76 -12.53 12.24 12.70
N ASN A 77 -12.38 11.02 13.20
CA ASN A 77 -13.47 10.24 13.80
C ASN A 77 -13.44 10.25 15.34
N GLY A 78 -12.54 11.04 15.95
CA GLY A 78 -12.44 11.17 17.41
C GLY A 78 -12.13 9.84 18.12
N ILE A 79 -11.34 8.97 17.49
CA ILE A 79 -10.93 7.69 18.10
C ILE A 79 -9.87 7.94 19.16
N GLU A 80 -10.11 7.44 20.37
CA GLU A 80 -9.16 7.49 21.48
C GLU A 80 -8.61 6.10 21.80
N PHE A 81 -7.29 5.95 21.81
CA PHE A 81 -6.62 4.69 22.12
C PHE A 81 -6.30 4.57 23.61
N SER A 82 -6.34 3.34 24.15
CA SER A 82 -5.90 3.11 25.54
C SER A 82 -4.39 3.16 25.68
N SER A 83 -3.66 2.69 24.67
CA SER A 83 -2.20 2.81 24.57
C SER A 83 -1.74 2.62 23.13
N ILE A 84 -0.44 2.85 22.91
CA ILE A 84 0.22 2.78 21.60
C ILE A 84 1.45 1.89 21.71
N VAL A 85 1.67 1.05 20.70
CA VAL A 85 2.89 0.25 20.52
C VAL A 85 3.60 0.67 19.25
N THR A 86 4.81 1.22 19.39
CA THR A 86 5.68 1.58 18.27
C THR A 86 6.71 0.48 18.01
N THR A 87 6.79 -0.03 16.79
CA THR A 87 7.59 -1.23 16.48
C THR A 87 8.82 -0.96 15.61
N GLY A 88 8.93 0.24 15.04
CA GLY A 88 10.01 0.65 14.16
C GLY A 88 10.00 0.03 12.76
N GLY A 89 9.06 -0.85 12.43
CA GLY A 89 8.97 -1.45 11.09
C GLY A 89 7.68 -2.21 10.83
N HIS A 90 7.22 -2.21 9.58
CA HIS A 90 5.96 -2.85 9.18
C HIS A 90 5.88 -4.34 9.57
N THR A 91 6.92 -5.12 9.27
CA THR A 91 6.99 -6.54 9.67
C THR A 91 6.86 -6.69 11.18
N ASN A 92 7.53 -5.83 11.96
CA ASN A 92 7.45 -5.86 13.43
C ASN A 92 6.06 -5.49 13.94
N SER A 93 5.31 -4.61 13.26
CA SER A 93 3.91 -4.31 13.59
C SER A 93 2.99 -5.52 13.41
N MET A 94 3.17 -6.29 12.33
CA MET A 94 2.42 -7.53 12.11
C MET A 94 2.80 -8.59 13.14
N VAL A 95 4.09 -8.73 13.47
CA VAL A 95 4.57 -9.61 14.55
C VAL A 95 3.94 -9.21 15.89
N ALA A 96 3.99 -7.93 16.26
CA ALA A 96 3.42 -7.46 17.51
C ALA A 96 1.91 -7.74 17.63
N LEU A 97 1.17 -7.67 16.51
CA LEU A 97 -0.25 -8.05 16.46
C LEU A 97 -0.45 -9.55 16.65
N ILE A 98 0.34 -10.39 15.96
CA ILE A 98 0.27 -11.86 16.08
C ILE A 98 0.57 -12.28 17.53
N GLU A 99 1.57 -11.65 18.16
CA GLU A 99 1.99 -11.91 19.55
C GLU A 99 1.08 -11.25 20.60
N GLY A 100 0.01 -10.56 20.20
CA GLY A 100 -0.99 -9.99 21.10
C GLY A 100 -0.49 -8.79 21.93
N GLN A 101 0.49 -8.04 21.44
CA GLN A 101 1.00 -6.84 22.11
C GLN A 101 0.06 -5.63 21.99
N GLY A 102 -0.96 -5.74 21.12
CA GLY A 102 -2.02 -4.77 20.94
C GLY A 102 -3.20 -5.40 20.21
N ASP A 103 -4.25 -4.61 20.00
CA ASP A 103 -5.52 -5.12 19.48
C ASP A 103 -5.57 -5.10 17.94
N PHE A 104 -4.90 -4.13 17.33
CA PHE A 104 -4.84 -3.98 15.88
C PHE A 104 -3.54 -3.28 15.45
N CYS A 105 -3.14 -3.48 14.20
CA CYS A 105 -2.01 -2.77 13.59
C CYS A 105 -2.37 -2.13 12.25
N THR A 106 -1.59 -1.14 11.86
CA THR A 106 -1.72 -0.46 10.57
C THR A 106 -0.45 -0.57 9.74
N GLY A 107 -0.60 -0.63 8.42
CA GLY A 107 0.52 -0.67 7.49
C GLY A 107 0.06 -0.67 6.04
N TYR A 108 0.95 -1.03 5.11
CA TYR A 108 0.62 -1.07 3.69
C TYR A 108 -0.34 -2.23 3.38
N GLY A 109 -1.28 -1.96 2.48
CA GLY A 109 -2.13 -2.93 1.83
C GLY A 109 -1.95 -2.87 0.31
N SER A 110 -2.20 -4.01 -0.33
CA SER A 110 -2.13 -4.20 -1.78
C SER A 110 -3.32 -5.05 -2.19
N ALA A 111 -3.86 -4.80 -3.39
CA ALA A 111 -4.92 -5.64 -3.95
C ALA A 111 -4.51 -7.13 -3.93
N PRO A 112 -5.42 -8.04 -3.56
CA PRO A 112 -5.13 -9.47 -3.65
C PRO A 112 -4.90 -9.84 -5.13
N GLY A 113 -3.97 -10.77 -5.36
CA GLY A 113 -3.79 -11.37 -6.69
C GLY A 113 -4.91 -12.37 -6.97
N ALA A 114 -5.43 -12.37 -8.19
CA ALA A 114 -6.42 -13.35 -8.62
C ALA A 114 -5.82 -14.77 -8.65
N PRO A 115 -6.65 -15.82 -8.47
CA PRO A 115 -6.27 -17.18 -8.82
C PRO A 115 -5.82 -17.27 -10.28
N SER A 116 -4.92 -18.21 -10.60
CA SER A 116 -4.28 -18.27 -11.91
C SER A 116 -5.24 -18.59 -13.07
N ASP A 117 -6.38 -19.22 -12.79
CA ASP A 117 -7.44 -19.53 -13.74
C ASP A 117 -8.58 -18.48 -13.77
N TRP A 118 -8.44 -17.40 -13.01
CA TRP A 118 -9.43 -16.32 -12.98
C TRP A 118 -9.50 -15.58 -14.32
N SER A 119 -10.72 -15.42 -14.82
CA SER A 119 -11.03 -14.71 -16.08
C SER A 119 -12.10 -13.63 -15.90
N GLY A 120 -12.46 -13.32 -14.65
CA GLY A 120 -13.43 -12.29 -14.31
C GLY A 120 -12.82 -10.88 -14.28
N ALA A 121 -13.55 -9.94 -13.67
CA ALA A 121 -13.06 -8.59 -13.47
C ALA A 121 -11.81 -8.57 -12.58
N ASN A 122 -10.95 -7.57 -12.79
CA ASN A 122 -9.90 -7.24 -11.86
C ASN A 122 -10.51 -6.67 -10.57
N TRP A 123 -9.79 -6.81 -9.47
CA TRP A 123 -10.14 -6.15 -8.22
C TRP A 123 -10.03 -4.63 -8.39
N ASP A 124 -10.94 -3.86 -7.80
CA ASP A 124 -10.85 -2.41 -7.75
C ASP A 124 -10.90 -1.90 -6.30
N PHE A 125 -10.40 -0.69 -6.07
CA PHE A 125 -10.41 -0.10 -4.74
C PHE A 125 -11.85 0.04 -4.22
N GLY A 126 -12.14 -0.63 -3.10
CA GLY A 126 -13.46 -0.68 -2.49
C GLY A 126 -14.10 -2.08 -2.56
N ASP A 127 -13.58 -2.98 -3.40
CA ASP A 127 -13.93 -4.40 -3.35
C ASP A 127 -13.43 -5.05 -2.05
N ASP A 128 -13.93 -6.26 -1.74
CA ASP A 128 -13.50 -7.01 -0.56
C ASP A 128 -11.97 -7.20 -0.61
N PRO A 129 -11.19 -6.68 0.38
CA PRO A 129 -9.73 -6.82 0.38
C PRO A 129 -9.26 -8.27 0.43
N GLU A 130 -10.15 -9.20 0.75
CA GLU A 130 -9.85 -10.63 0.86
C GLU A 130 -10.65 -11.47 -0.14
N MET A 131 -11.18 -10.88 -1.22
CA MET A 131 -12.08 -11.52 -2.21
C MET A 131 -11.62 -12.90 -2.70
N TRP A 132 -10.31 -13.11 -2.82
CA TRP A 132 -9.72 -14.38 -3.26
C TRP A 132 -8.92 -15.10 -2.18
N LEU A 133 -8.95 -14.61 -0.95
CA LEU A 133 -8.23 -15.21 0.17
C LEU A 133 -9.20 -15.87 1.15
N TRP A 134 -10.30 -15.19 1.48
CA TRP A 134 -11.19 -15.59 2.57
C TRP A 134 -12.60 -15.92 2.08
N ASP A 135 -13.10 -17.09 2.47
CA ASP A 135 -14.48 -17.48 2.24
C ASP A 135 -15.37 -16.86 3.33
N ARG A 136 -16.01 -15.74 3.00
CA ARG A 136 -16.91 -15.03 3.90
C ARG A 136 -18.15 -15.85 4.29
N TRP A 137 -18.59 -16.79 3.44
CA TRP A 137 -19.76 -17.63 3.72
C TRP A 137 -19.46 -18.73 4.72
N ASN A 138 -18.33 -19.42 4.54
CA ASN A 138 -17.93 -20.51 5.41
C ASN A 138 -17.03 -20.06 6.57
N ASN A 139 -16.67 -18.77 6.60
CA ASN A 139 -15.79 -18.15 7.59
C ASN A 139 -14.48 -18.94 7.76
N GLN A 140 -13.83 -19.22 6.63
CA GLN A 140 -12.58 -19.97 6.59
C GLN A 140 -11.72 -19.48 5.42
N LEU A 141 -10.44 -19.85 5.44
CA LEU A 141 -9.53 -19.57 4.35
C LEU A 141 -9.97 -20.36 3.10
N LEU A 142 -9.93 -19.74 1.92
CA LEU A 142 -10.23 -20.45 0.68
C LEU A 142 -9.27 -21.62 0.49
N ARG A 143 -9.76 -22.71 -0.09
CA ARG A 143 -8.92 -23.86 -0.43
C ARG A 143 -7.82 -23.42 -1.41
N GLU A 144 -6.62 -23.98 -1.25
CA GLU A 144 -5.40 -23.55 -1.95
C GLU A 144 -5.58 -23.47 -3.47
N GLU A 145 -6.27 -24.46 -4.06
CA GLU A 145 -6.55 -24.53 -5.50
C GLU A 145 -7.46 -23.43 -6.05
N PHE A 146 -8.19 -22.72 -5.17
CA PHE A 146 -9.05 -21.58 -5.55
C PHE A 146 -8.57 -20.27 -4.94
N ARG A 147 -7.47 -20.30 -4.18
CA ARG A 147 -6.99 -19.16 -3.43
C ARG A 147 -6.12 -18.28 -4.33
N GLY A 148 -6.38 -16.99 -4.28
CA GLY A 148 -5.54 -15.96 -4.85
C GLY A 148 -4.25 -15.75 -4.05
N THR A 149 -3.54 -14.69 -4.37
CA THR A 149 -2.27 -14.35 -3.73
C THR A 149 -2.42 -13.17 -2.77
N CYS A 150 -1.88 -13.30 -1.57
CA CYS A 150 -1.79 -12.18 -0.63
C CYS A 150 -0.53 -11.34 -0.93
N TYR A 151 -0.73 -10.04 -1.18
CA TYR A 151 0.33 -9.05 -1.44
C TYR A 151 0.42 -7.95 -0.37
N ASP A 152 -0.42 -8.04 0.65
CA ASP A 152 -0.50 -7.07 1.73
C ASP A 152 0.51 -7.36 2.86
N LEU A 153 0.46 -6.56 3.94
CA LEU A 153 1.38 -6.65 5.07
C LEU A 153 1.53 -8.05 5.66
N ARG A 154 0.48 -8.89 5.65
CA ARG A 154 0.55 -10.26 6.21
C ARG A 154 1.64 -11.09 5.51
N ARG A 155 1.91 -10.84 4.23
CA ARG A 155 2.97 -11.51 3.45
C ARG A 155 4.36 -11.25 4.04
N ALA A 156 4.57 -10.15 4.76
CA ALA A 156 5.88 -9.78 5.31
C ALA A 156 6.40 -10.79 6.34
N VAL A 157 5.51 -11.51 7.04
CA VAL A 157 5.87 -12.45 8.11
C VAL A 157 5.93 -13.91 7.64
N ARG A 158 5.72 -14.18 6.36
CA ARG A 158 5.63 -15.56 5.77
C ARG A 158 6.90 -16.40 5.92
N LYS A 159 8.06 -15.77 6.14
CA LYS A 159 9.34 -16.47 6.35
C LYS A 159 9.52 -16.88 7.83
N THR A 160 8.67 -16.39 8.73
CA THR A 160 8.78 -16.56 10.18
C THR A 160 7.60 -17.30 10.78
N TYR A 161 6.39 -17.13 10.23
CA TYR A 161 5.16 -17.76 10.69
C TYR A 161 4.54 -18.64 9.61
N ASP A 162 3.77 -19.64 10.02
CA ASP A 162 2.91 -20.39 9.10
C ASP A 162 1.91 -19.45 8.44
N PHE A 163 1.98 -19.33 7.11
CA PHE A 163 1.28 -18.26 6.42
C PHE A 163 -0.24 -18.49 6.36
N ASP A 164 -0.68 -19.73 6.26
CA ASP A 164 -2.11 -20.08 6.30
C ASP A 164 -2.71 -19.77 7.67
N THR A 165 -1.97 -20.02 8.75
CA THR A 165 -2.34 -19.59 10.10
C THR A 165 -2.44 -18.08 10.19
N VAL A 166 -1.47 -17.32 9.65
CA VAL A 166 -1.54 -15.84 9.64
C VAL A 166 -2.78 -15.34 8.88
N LEU A 167 -3.08 -15.89 7.70
CA LEU A 167 -4.26 -15.51 6.93
C LEU A 167 -5.57 -15.93 7.61
N THR A 168 -5.54 -17.01 8.39
CA THR A 168 -6.68 -17.49 9.18
C THR A 168 -6.92 -16.60 10.39
N ASP A 169 -5.88 -16.23 11.11
CA ASP A 169 -6.01 -15.51 12.38
C ASP A 169 -6.13 -13.99 12.19
N ILE A 170 -5.52 -13.43 11.14
CA ILE A 170 -5.46 -11.97 10.90
C ILE A 170 -6.29 -11.58 9.68
N GLY A 171 -7.30 -10.74 9.92
CA GLY A 171 -8.16 -10.17 8.88
C GLY A 171 -7.79 -8.73 8.55
N VAL A 172 -8.21 -8.29 7.37
CA VAL A 172 -8.23 -6.87 6.99
C VAL A 172 -9.56 -6.28 7.43
N VAL A 173 -9.51 -5.26 8.28
CA VAL A 173 -10.71 -4.59 8.83
C VAL A 173 -11.16 -3.47 7.91
N MET A 174 -10.23 -2.64 7.43
CA MET A 174 -10.52 -1.55 6.52
C MET A 174 -9.28 -1.14 5.71
N ASN A 175 -9.53 -0.49 4.58
CA ASN A 175 -8.52 0.13 3.74
C ASN A 175 -8.72 1.65 3.71
N ILE A 176 -7.62 2.40 3.61
CA ILE A 176 -7.58 3.85 3.54
C ILE A 176 -6.73 4.24 2.33
N GLY A 177 -7.29 4.98 1.39
CA GLY A 177 -6.64 5.33 0.13
C GLY A 177 -7.65 5.58 -0.99
N PRO A 178 -7.26 5.36 -2.26
CA PRO A 178 -5.96 4.85 -2.73
C PRO A 178 -4.82 5.86 -2.56
N ILE A 179 -3.59 5.36 -2.46
CA ILE A 179 -2.35 6.13 -2.34
C ILE A 179 -1.51 5.89 -3.60
N PRO A 180 -1.14 6.92 -4.38
CA PRO A 180 -0.23 6.78 -5.50
C PRO A 180 1.05 6.04 -5.13
N ASN A 181 1.55 5.18 -6.00
CA ASN A 181 2.89 4.61 -5.83
C ASN A 181 3.99 5.64 -6.17
N ASP A 182 5.23 5.25 -5.89
CA ASP A 182 6.45 6.00 -6.22
C ASP A 182 6.52 6.33 -7.71
N CYS A 183 7.17 7.45 -8.05
CA CYS A 183 7.31 7.87 -9.45
C CYS A 183 8.76 8.08 -9.88
N LEU A 184 8.96 8.11 -11.19
CA LEU A 184 10.10 8.75 -11.82
C LEU A 184 9.77 10.22 -12.10
N ALA A 185 10.53 11.13 -11.50
CA ALA A 185 10.37 12.57 -11.70
C ALA A 185 11.68 13.25 -12.11
N PHE A 186 11.56 14.28 -12.95
CA PHE A 186 12.67 15.08 -13.46
C PHE A 186 12.61 16.50 -12.92
N GLY A 187 13.79 17.03 -12.59
CA GLY A 187 13.95 18.43 -12.24
C GLY A 187 13.77 19.33 -13.47
N PRO A 188 13.68 20.64 -13.26
CA PRO A 188 13.26 21.59 -14.29
C PRO A 188 14.30 21.85 -15.37
N ASP A 189 15.58 21.79 -15.00
CA ASP A 189 16.71 22.01 -15.90
C ASP A 189 17.18 20.70 -16.57
N PHE A 190 16.46 19.59 -16.37
CA PHE A 190 16.82 18.31 -16.99
C PHE A 190 16.41 18.32 -18.47
N PRO A 191 17.33 18.01 -19.42
CA PRO A 191 17.01 18.02 -20.85
C PRO A 191 15.87 17.06 -21.20
N VAL A 192 14.84 17.59 -21.88
CA VAL A 192 13.61 16.84 -22.18
C VAL A 192 13.88 15.65 -23.11
N ASP A 193 14.74 15.84 -24.11
CA ASP A 193 15.16 14.78 -25.03
C ASP A 193 15.82 13.60 -24.31
N ILE A 194 16.65 13.88 -23.30
CA ILE A 194 17.26 12.85 -22.46
C ILE A 194 16.22 12.21 -21.53
N ALA A 195 15.29 12.99 -20.97
CA ALA A 195 14.23 12.46 -20.13
C ALA A 195 13.36 11.46 -20.89
N ASP A 196 13.00 11.79 -22.14
CA ASP A 196 12.20 10.92 -23.01
C ASP A 196 12.93 9.63 -23.34
N VAL A 197 14.23 9.69 -23.63
CA VAL A 197 15.06 8.49 -23.84
C VAL A 197 15.06 7.59 -22.58
N ILE A 198 15.18 8.17 -21.39
CA ILE A 198 15.15 7.41 -20.13
C ILE A 198 13.79 6.77 -19.90
N VAL A 199 12.70 7.52 -20.11
CA VAL A 199 11.32 7.04 -19.94
C VAL A 199 11.07 5.85 -20.86
N GLU A 200 11.39 5.97 -22.15
CA GLU A 200 11.18 4.88 -23.12
C GLU A 200 12.09 3.67 -22.85
N ALA A 201 13.33 3.91 -22.40
CA ALA A 201 14.22 2.82 -22.01
C ALA A 201 13.67 2.04 -20.82
N ILE A 202 13.12 2.71 -19.79
CA ILE A 202 12.51 2.03 -18.63
C ILE A 202 11.28 1.22 -19.06
N LYS A 203 10.37 1.82 -19.85
CA LYS A 203 9.17 1.15 -20.37
C LYS A 203 9.52 -0.10 -21.20
N THR A 204 10.55 0.01 -22.03
CA THR A 204 11.01 -1.11 -22.86
C THR A 204 11.66 -2.19 -22.01
N HIS A 205 12.57 -1.80 -21.10
CA HIS A 205 13.32 -2.76 -20.29
C HIS A 205 12.42 -3.53 -19.34
N ILE A 206 11.48 -2.87 -18.64
CA ILE A 206 10.61 -3.56 -17.66
C ILE A 206 9.71 -4.63 -18.30
N ALA A 207 9.46 -4.53 -19.60
CA ALA A 207 8.68 -5.51 -20.36
C ALA A 207 9.49 -6.71 -20.87
N THR A 208 10.83 -6.72 -20.72
CA THR A 208 11.67 -7.88 -21.08
C THR A 208 11.76 -8.87 -19.91
N ASP A 209 12.10 -10.14 -20.18
CA ASP A 209 12.30 -11.14 -19.13
C ASP A 209 13.40 -10.74 -18.13
N GLU A 210 14.49 -10.17 -18.65
CA GLU A 210 15.61 -9.65 -17.82
C GLU A 210 15.15 -8.49 -16.94
N GLY A 211 14.43 -7.52 -17.52
CA GLY A 211 13.94 -6.39 -16.76
C GLY A 211 12.87 -6.78 -15.76
N ALA A 212 11.92 -7.64 -16.13
CA ALA A 212 10.91 -8.13 -15.20
C ALA A 212 11.54 -8.83 -13.99
N ALA A 213 12.61 -9.62 -14.20
CA ALA A 213 13.35 -10.25 -13.11
C ALA A 213 14.06 -9.23 -12.20
N LEU A 214 14.63 -8.15 -12.77
CA LEU A 214 15.31 -7.11 -12.00
C LEU A 214 14.32 -6.19 -11.25
N TRP A 215 13.33 -5.65 -11.96
CA TRP A 215 12.38 -4.68 -11.42
C TRP A 215 11.44 -5.32 -10.40
N GLY A 216 11.07 -6.59 -10.60
CA GLY A 216 10.19 -7.36 -9.73
C GLY A 216 10.87 -8.02 -8.52
N ASP A 217 12.18 -7.85 -8.31
CA ASP A 217 12.90 -8.42 -7.18
C ASP A 217 12.43 -7.81 -5.84
N GLU A 218 12.13 -8.65 -4.85
CA GLU A 218 11.74 -8.26 -3.48
C GLU A 218 12.81 -7.47 -2.73
N ASN A 219 14.06 -7.54 -3.18
CA ASN A 219 15.19 -6.79 -2.64
C ASN A 219 15.46 -5.48 -3.40
N PHE A 220 14.62 -5.15 -4.39
CA PHE A 220 14.71 -3.94 -5.19
C PHE A 220 13.41 -3.12 -5.11
N TYR A 221 12.82 -2.71 -6.24
CA TYR A 221 11.65 -1.83 -6.27
C TYR A 221 10.29 -2.56 -6.27
N GLU A 222 10.27 -3.86 -6.58
CA GLU A 222 9.06 -4.67 -6.80
C GLU A 222 8.09 -4.08 -7.83
N TRP A 223 8.59 -3.45 -8.88
CA TRP A 223 7.77 -2.90 -9.96
C TRP A 223 7.50 -3.99 -10.99
N THR A 224 6.22 -4.20 -11.30
CA THR A 224 5.79 -5.13 -12.34
C THR A 224 5.57 -4.43 -13.69
N ALA A 225 5.32 -3.12 -13.66
CA ALA A 225 5.20 -2.27 -14.84
C ALA A 225 5.38 -0.79 -14.44
N VAL A 226 5.18 0.10 -15.40
CA VAL A 226 5.08 1.54 -15.18
C VAL A 226 3.87 2.10 -15.92
N ALA A 227 3.29 3.17 -15.39
CA ALA A 227 2.20 3.92 -16.01
C ALA A 227 2.68 5.33 -16.36
N ASP A 228 2.29 5.86 -17.51
CA ASP A 228 2.49 7.27 -17.80
C ASP A 228 1.62 8.11 -16.83
N ILE A 229 2.24 9.07 -16.15
CA ILE A 229 1.56 9.95 -15.18
C ILE A 229 1.99 11.41 -15.37
N ASP A 230 1.17 12.31 -14.85
CA ASP A 230 1.51 13.71 -14.60
C ASP A 230 1.21 14.07 -13.13
N ASP A 231 1.31 15.36 -12.78
CA ASP A 231 1.06 15.82 -11.42
C ASP A 231 -0.40 15.58 -10.93
N SER A 232 -1.36 15.44 -11.85
CA SER A 232 -2.77 15.14 -11.53
C SER A 232 -2.96 13.82 -10.84
N PHE A 233 -2.03 12.90 -11.06
CA PHE A 233 -2.03 11.60 -10.41
C PHE A 233 -1.98 11.71 -8.87
N TYR A 234 -1.48 12.83 -8.35
CA TYR A 234 -1.32 13.06 -6.91
C TYR A 234 -2.44 13.91 -6.28
N ASP A 235 -3.46 14.33 -7.03
CA ASP A 235 -4.54 15.17 -6.50
C ASP A 235 -5.33 14.48 -5.39
N GLY A 236 -5.67 13.20 -5.57
CA GLY A 236 -6.35 12.44 -4.53
C GLY A 236 -5.53 12.39 -3.23
N TYR A 237 -4.21 12.23 -3.35
CA TYR A 237 -3.30 12.26 -2.21
C TYR A 237 -3.26 13.64 -1.53
N ARG A 238 -3.27 14.73 -2.30
CA ARG A 238 -3.36 16.10 -1.77
C ARG A 238 -4.66 16.35 -1.03
N VAL A 239 -5.79 15.91 -1.59
CA VAL A 239 -7.11 16.01 -0.94
C VAL A 239 -7.08 15.30 0.41
N ILE A 240 -6.54 14.09 0.46
CA ILE A 240 -6.45 13.32 1.70
C ILE A 240 -5.62 14.08 2.73
N LEU A 241 -4.46 14.63 2.35
CA LEU A 241 -3.60 15.41 3.26
C LEU A 241 -4.11 16.83 3.58
N GLY A 242 -5.24 17.26 3.00
CA GLY A 242 -5.73 18.65 3.14
C GLY A 242 -4.80 19.69 2.49
N LEU A 243 -4.01 19.29 1.49
CA LEU A 243 -3.11 20.16 0.74
C LEU A 243 -3.85 20.81 -0.45
N PRO A 244 -3.48 22.04 -0.86
CA PRO A 244 -4.08 22.69 -2.01
C PRO A 244 -3.79 21.92 -3.30
N ILE A 245 -4.78 21.84 -4.18
CA ILE A 245 -4.61 21.31 -5.55
C ILE A 245 -4.04 22.43 -6.43
N PRO A 246 -2.90 22.24 -7.12
CA PRO A 246 -2.33 23.25 -8.01
C PRO A 246 -3.27 23.61 -9.17
N GLU A 247 -3.31 24.89 -9.56
CA GLU A 247 -3.89 25.30 -10.84
C GLU A 247 -2.92 24.91 -11.96
N ARG A 248 -3.41 24.21 -12.99
CA ARG A 248 -2.60 23.70 -14.09
C ARG A 248 -3.39 23.67 -15.40
#